data_AF-A0A328BYN0-F1
#
_entry.id   AF-A0A328BYN0-F1
#
_cell.length_a   1.000
_cell.length_b   1.000
_cell.length_c   1.000
_cell.angle_alpha   90.00
_cell.angle_beta   90.00
_cell.angle_gamma   90.00
#
_symmetry.space_group_name_H-M   'P 1'
#
loop_
_entity.id
_entity.type
_entity.pdbx_description
1 polymer ?
#
loop_
_entity_poly.entity_id
_entity_poly.type
_entity_poly.pdbx_seq_one_letter_code
_entity_poly.pdbx_strand_id
1 'polypeptide(L)' 'MCFNHKGKEMKKKPNALQRERFKYFSELASELEREGKYLQASDAWDKALKFATNPLNQKWCESRYEFCEKRA' A
#
# COMPACT_ATOMS: atom_id res chain seq x y z
N MET A 1 -5.01 -5.83 -43.17
CA MET A 1 -4.11 -4.87 -42.50
C MET A 1 -4.31 -4.99 -41.00
N CYS A 2 -3.26 -5.34 -40.26
CA CYS A 2 -3.26 -5.53 -38.82
C CYS A 2 -3.21 -4.18 -38.11
N PHE A 3 -4.17 -3.88 -37.22
CA PHE A 3 -4.03 -2.79 -36.28
C PHE A 3 -4.26 -3.28 -34.85
N ASN A 4 -3.12 -3.45 -34.18
CA ASN A 4 -2.97 -3.76 -32.77
C ASN A 4 -3.72 -2.75 -31.91
N HIS A 5 -4.77 -3.18 -31.21
CA HIS A 5 -5.28 -2.44 -30.06
C HIS A 5 -4.32 -2.64 -28.89
N LYS A 6 -3.36 -1.73 -28.74
CA LYS A 6 -2.66 -1.54 -27.46
C LYS A 6 -3.70 -1.16 -26.41
N GLY A 7 -3.98 -2.07 -25.48
CA GLY A 7 -4.76 -1.80 -24.28
C GLY A 7 -4.16 -0.61 -23.54
N LYS A 8 -4.88 0.52 -23.53
CA LYS A 8 -4.51 1.67 -22.72
C LYS A 8 -4.79 1.30 -21.27
N GLU A 9 -3.73 1.06 -20.50
CA GLU A 9 -3.80 1.02 -19.05
C GLU A 9 -4.42 2.33 -18.54
N MET A 10 -5.66 2.23 -18.07
CA MET A 10 -6.34 3.33 -17.40
C MET A 10 -5.64 3.55 -16.06
N LYS A 11 -4.75 4.53 -15.99
CA LYS A 11 -4.26 5.05 -14.70
C LYS A 11 -5.43 5.69 -13.97
N LYS A 12 -6.19 4.87 -13.21
CA LYS A 12 -7.24 5.32 -12.30
C LYS A 12 -6.61 6.33 -11.35
N LYS A 13 -7.03 7.60 -11.46
CA LYS A 13 -6.66 8.63 -10.48
C LYS A 13 -7.07 8.12 -9.09
N PRO A 14 -6.22 8.24 -8.05
CA PRO A 14 -6.65 7.95 -6.70
C PRO A 14 -7.93 8.72 -6.40
N ASN A 15 -9.02 8.03 -6.11
CA ASN A 15 -10.18 8.70 -5.53
C ASN A 15 -9.78 9.21 -4.14
N ALA A 16 -10.37 10.30 -3.66
CA ALA A 16 -10.02 10.90 -2.36
C ALA A 16 -10.07 9.84 -1.23
N LEU A 17 -10.99 8.88 -1.35
CA LEU A 17 -11.13 7.72 -0.48
C LEU A 17 -9.90 6.79 -0.45
N GLN A 18 -9.22 6.56 -1.57
CA GLN A 18 -7.99 5.75 -1.61
C GLN A 18 -6.85 6.42 -0.84
N ARG A 19 -6.72 7.75 -0.95
CA ARG A 19 -5.72 8.49 -0.18
C ARG A 19 -6.02 8.48 1.32
N GLU A 20 -7.29 8.64 1.68
CA GLU A 20 -7.73 8.59 3.08
C GLU A 20 -7.52 7.20 3.69
N ARG A 21 -7.89 6.14 2.96
CA ARG A 21 -7.63 4.75 3.38
C ARG A 21 -6.14 4.46 3.51
N PHE A 22 -5.33 4.88 2.54
CA PHE A 22 -3.88 4.77 2.62
C PHE A 22 -3.34 5.42 3.90
N LYS A 23 -3.79 6.65 4.20
CA LYS A 23 -3.37 7.38 5.39
C LYS A 23 -3.77 6.63 6.67
N TYR A 24 -5.04 6.23 6.76
CA TYR A 24 -5.58 5.46 7.88
C TYR A 24 -4.79 4.16 8.13
N PHE A 25 -4.55 3.34 7.09
CA PHE A 25 -3.80 2.10 7.24
C PHE A 25 -2.34 2.34 7.59
N SER A 26 -1.72 3.41 7.09
CA SER A 26 -0.33 3.76 7.43
C SER A 26 -0.19 4.22 8.89
N GLU A 27 -1.15 5.00 9.37
CA GLU A 27 -1.23 5.43 10.78
C GLU A 27 -1.46 4.22 11.69
N LEU A 28 -2.46 3.40 11.37
CA LEU A 28 -2.76 2.16 12.10
C LEU A 28 -1.56 1.21 12.15
N ALA A 29 -0.88 0.99 11.02
CA ALA A 29 0.30 0.15 10.96
C ALA A 29 1.42 0.68 11.88
N SER A 30 1.63 2.00 11.90
CA SER A 30 2.63 2.64 12.76
C SER A 30 2.27 2.51 14.25
N GLU A 31 1.00 2.58 14.62
CA GLU A 31 0.53 2.35 15.98
C GLU A 31 0.77 0.89 16.40
N LEU A 32 0.43 -0.07 15.53
CA LEU A 32 0.66 -1.50 15.77
C LEU A 32 2.15 -1.83 15.91
N GLU A 33 3.03 -1.17 15.15
CA GLU A 33 4.48 -1.29 15.31
C GLU A 33 4.95 -0.78 16.68
N ARG A 34 4.35 0.29 17.20
CA ARG A 34 4.66 0.81 18.55
C ARG A 34 4.16 -0.10 19.66
N GLU A 35 3.03 -0.77 19.43
CA GLU A 35 2.49 -1.80 20.34
C GLU A 35 3.27 -3.12 20.27
N GLY A 36 4.20 -3.29 19.32
CA GLY A 36 4.93 -4.54 19.10
C GLY A 36 4.09 -5.63 18.40
N LYS A 37 2.94 -5.26 17.84
CA LYS A 37 2.03 -6.17 17.11
C LYS A 37 2.41 -6.25 15.64
N TYR A 38 3.64 -6.68 15.36
CA TYR A 38 4.23 -6.65 14.03
C TYR A 38 3.46 -7.48 12.99
N LEU A 39 2.81 -8.57 13.40
CA LEU A 39 2.00 -9.42 12.52
C LEU A 39 0.72 -8.74 12.04
N GLN A 40 0.12 -7.87 12.86
CA GLN A 40 -1.00 -7.03 12.45
C GLN A 40 -0.53 -5.79 11.69
N ALA A 41 0.65 -5.28 12.04
CA ALA A 41 1.26 -4.15 11.34
C ALA A 41 1.62 -4.51 9.89
N SER A 42 2.12 -5.72 9.62
CA SER A 42 2.39 -6.18 8.25
C SER A 42 1.09 -6.24 7.44
N ASP A 43 0.02 -6.84 7.96
CA ASP A 43 -1.29 -6.84 7.28
C ASP A 43 -1.82 -5.43 7.00
N ALA A 44 -1.63 -4.48 7.93
CA ALA A 44 -1.98 -3.08 7.73
C ALA A 44 -1.12 -2.40 6.64
N TRP A 45 0.19 -2.69 6.58
CA TRP A 45 1.08 -2.21 5.51
C TRP A 45 0.74 -2.81 4.14
N ASP A 46 0.35 -4.09 4.06
CA ASP A 46 -0.15 -4.73 2.83
C ASP A 46 -1.46 -4.08 2.34
N LYS A 47 -2.39 -3.79 3.27
CA LYS A 47 -3.60 -3.03 2.93
C LYS A 47 -3.25 -1.63 2.44
N ALA A 48 -2.35 -0.91 3.11
CA ALA A 48 -1.89 0.40 2.68
C ALA A 48 -1.28 0.35 1.27
N LEU A 49 -0.46 -0.66 0.97
CA LEU A 49 0.14 -0.90 -0.35
C LEU A 49 -0.92 -0.99 -1.46
N LYS A 50 -2.02 -1.69 -1.22
CA LYS A 50 -3.15 -1.83 -2.18
C LYS A 50 -3.85 -0.51 -2.48
N PHE A 51 -3.86 0.43 -1.53
CA PHE A 51 -4.44 1.76 -1.71
C PHE A 51 -3.42 2.80 -2.19
N ALA A 52 -2.11 2.49 -2.09
CA ALA A 52 -1.05 3.36 -2.54
C ALA A 52 -1.06 3.48 -4.07
N THR A 53 -1.35 4.68 -4.56
CA THR A 53 -1.35 4.97 -6.01
C THR A 53 -0.01 5.49 -6.52
N ASN A 54 0.87 5.92 -5.61
CA ASN A 54 2.20 6.41 -5.95
C ASN A 54 3.21 5.26 -5.81
N PRO A 55 4.03 4.94 -6.83
CA PRO A 55 5.08 3.93 -6.71
C PRO A 55 6.04 4.19 -5.53
N LEU A 56 6.27 5.46 -5.16
CA LEU A 56 7.05 5.80 -3.96
C LEU A 56 6.40 5.27 -2.68
N ASN A 57 5.09 5.48 -2.55
CA ASN A 57 4.32 5.03 -1.39
C ASN A 57 4.20 3.51 -1.38
N GLN A 58 4.09 2.88 -2.56
CA GLN A 58 4.08 1.44 -2.67
C GLN A 58 5.40 0.85 -2.16
N LYS A 59 6.54 1.35 -2.65
CA LYS A 59 7.85 0.91 -2.18
C LYS A 59 8.06 1.15 -0.68
N TRP A 60 7.55 2.27 -0.17
CA TRP A 60 7.56 2.54 1.27
C TRP A 60 6.77 1.49 2.04
N CYS A 61 5.53 1.21 1.65
CA CYS A 61 4.71 0.20 2.30
C CYS A 61 5.32 -1.20 2.20
N GLU A 62 5.91 -1.56 1.06
CA GLU A 62 6.62 -2.83 0.85
C GLU A 62 7.80 -2.98 1.81
N SER A 63 8.67 -1.98 1.91
CA SER A 63 9.79 -2.00 2.86
C SER A 63 9.34 -2.09 4.31
N ARG A 64 8.22 -1.45 4.66
CA ARG A 64 7.66 -1.51 6.03
C ARG A 64 6.96 -2.83 6.30
N TYR A 65 6.28 -3.38 5.32
CA TYR A 65 5.71 -4.73 5.36
C TYR A 65 6.81 -5.76 5.64
N GLU A 66 7.88 -5.77 4.84
CA GLU A 66 9.01 -6.68 5.04
C GLU A 66 9.68 -6.51 6.40
N PHE A 67 9.78 -5.27 6.88
CA PHE A 67 10.33 -4.99 8.21
C PHE A 67 9.44 -5.57 9.32
N CYS A 68 8.12 -5.41 9.20
CA CYS A 68 7.17 -5.96 10.15
C CYS A 68 7.16 -7.49 10.10
N GLU A 69 7.20 -8.10 8.90
CA GLU A 69 7.31 -9.56 8.75
C GLU A 69 8.59 -10.12 9.40
N LYS A 70 9.72 -9.42 9.28
CA LYS A 70 10.97 -9.83 9.94
C LYS A 70 10.96 -9.69 11.46
N ARG A 71 9.99 -8.94 12.02
CA ARG A 71 9.87 -8.67 13.46
C ARG A 71 8.69 -9.39 14.13
N ALA A 72 7.79 -9.98 13.34
CA ALA A 72 6.66 -10.77 13.81
C ALA A 72 7.12 -12.17 14.27
#